data_AF-A0A327NM47-F1
#
_entry.id   AF-A0A327NM47-F1
#
_cell.length_a   1.000
_cell.length_b   1.000
_cell.length_c   1.000
_cell.angle_alpha   90.00
_cell.angle_beta   90.00
_cell.angle_gamma   90.00
#
_symmetry.space_group_name_H-M   'P 1'
#
loop_
_entity.id
_entity.type
_entity.pdbx_description
1 polymer ?
#
loop_
_entity_poly.entity_id
_entity_poly.type
_entity_poly.pdbx_seq_one_letter_code
_entity_poly.pdbx_strand_id
1 'polypeptide(L)' 'MAQYQLVEKHTIEHHNEYYEVRTTQNDDQSKSLFFTTNEENLEEVAAAIVAEHLPGSKHWTVIPHRKDS' A
#
# COMPACT_ATOMS: atom_id res chain seq x y z
N MET A 1 7.15 -11.06 11.50
CA MET A 1 6.77 -9.63 11.57
C MET A 1 7.42 -8.97 10.38
N ALA A 2 6.73 -8.90 9.24
CA ALA A 2 7.25 -8.16 8.10
C ALA A 2 7.49 -6.70 8.50
N GLN A 3 8.72 -6.24 8.32
CA GLN A 3 9.06 -4.82 8.48
C GLN A 3 8.52 -4.10 7.25
N TYR A 4 7.59 -3.18 7.48
CA TYR A 4 7.09 -2.30 6.43
C TYR A 4 7.24 -0.85 6.85
N GLN A 5 7.43 0.01 5.87
CA GLN A 5 7.43 1.45 6.07
C GLN A 5 6.30 2.05 5.26
N LEU A 6 5.32 2.62 5.95
CA LEU A 6 4.35 3.49 5.31
C LEU A 6 5.07 4.73 4.80
N VAL A 7 4.78 5.09 3.56
CA VAL A 7 5.37 6.24 2.89
C VAL A 7 4.26 7.24 2.66
N GLU A 8 4.47 8.48 3.09
CA GLU A 8 3.53 9.54 2.79
C GLU A 8 3.59 9.90 1.31
N LYS A 9 2.48 10.37 0.75
CA LYS A 9 2.37 10.74 -0.66
C LYS A 9 3.39 11.81 -1.11
N HIS A 10 3.94 12.61 -0.19
CA HIS A 10 4.99 13.57 -0.52
C HIS A 10 6.39 12.91 -0.57
N THR A 11 6.57 11.77 0.10
CA THR A 11 7.84 11.05 0.19
C THR A 11 8.00 10.05 -0.94
N ILE A 12 6.90 9.53 -1.52
CA ILE A 12 6.95 8.61 -2.68
C ILE A 12 7.72 9.20 -3.87
N GLU A 13 7.80 10.53 -3.99
CA GLU A 13 8.57 11.19 -5.04
C GLU A 13 10.08 10.90 -4.94
N HIS A 14 10.56 10.58 -3.73
CA HIS A 14 11.95 10.21 -3.47
C HIS A 14 12.22 8.69 -3.53
N HIS A 15 11.18 7.87 -3.73
CA HIS A 15 11.32 6.43 -3.86
C HIS A 15 11.27 5.99 -5.33
N ASN A 16 12.20 5.10 -5.72
CA ASN A 16 12.25 4.52 -7.06
C ASN A 16 11.21 3.40 -7.25
N GLU A 17 10.90 2.68 -6.18
CA GLU A 17 9.86 1.65 -6.15
C GLU A 17 9.06 1.81 -4.86
N TYR A 18 7.74 1.79 -4.97
CA TYR A 18 6.80 1.74 -3.85
C TYR A 18 5.53 1.01 -4.29
N TYR A 19 4.70 0.64 -3.32
CA TYR A 19 3.44 -0.04 -3.54
C TYR A 19 2.31 0.83 -2.99
N GLU A 20 1.16 0.78 -3.66
CA GLU A 20 -0.07 1.41 -3.20
C GLU A 20 -1.07 0.30 -2.88
N VAL A 21 -1.63 0.32 -1.67
CA VAL A 21 -2.81 -0.46 -1.35
C VAL A 21 -4.03 0.45 -1.39
N ARG A 22 -5.00 0.08 -2.23
CA ARG A 22 -6.23 0.84 -2.43
C ARG A 22 -7.45 0.02 -2.06
N THR A 23 -8.36 0.61 -1.30
CA THR A 23 -9.66 -0.01 -0.99
C THR A 23 -10.68 0.35 -2.07
N THR A 24 -11.39 -0.65 -2.60
CA THR A 24 -12.38 -0.49 -3.69
C THR A 24 -13.81 -0.68 -3.21
N GLN A 25 -14.02 -0.69 -1.90
CA GLN A 25 -15.28 -1.13 -1.29
C GLN A 25 -16.38 -0.07 -1.26
N ASN A 26 -16.02 1.22 -1.29
CA ASN A 26 -16.96 2.33 -1.45
C ASN A 26 -16.42 3.28 -2.52
N ASP A 27 -17.18 3.46 -3.59
CA ASP A 27 -16.84 4.31 -4.75
C ASP A 27 -16.54 5.76 -4.31
N ASP A 28 -17.21 6.23 -3.26
CA ASP A 28 -17.10 7.58 -2.71
C ASP A 28 -15.94 7.76 -1.69
N GLN A 29 -15.36 6.66 -1.18
CA GLN A 29 -14.33 6.67 -0.12
C GLN A 29 -13.18 5.69 -0.38
N SER A 30 -12.77 5.55 -1.63
CA SER A 30 -11.58 4.76 -1.94
C SER A 30 -10.35 5.39 -1.26
N LYS A 31 -9.79 4.69 -0.27
CA LYS A 31 -8.59 5.11 0.45
C LYS A 31 -7.38 4.42 -0.16
N SER A 32 -6.33 5.20 -0.39
CA SER A 32 -5.04 4.71 -0.85
C SER A 32 -3.98 4.95 0.22
N LEU A 33 -3.21 3.93 0.54
CA LEU A 33 -2.03 4.00 1.40
C LEU A 33 -0.81 3.55 0.59
N PHE A 34 0.32 4.24 0.77
CA PHE A 34 1.55 3.93 0.08
C PHE A 34 2.56 3.34 1.07
N PHE A 35 3.31 2.35 0.63
CA PHE A 35 4.31 1.67 1.45
C PHE A 35 5.44 1.12 0.60
N THR A 36 6.55 0.83 1.27
CA THR A 36 7.71 0.17 0.67
C THR A 36 7.96 -1.14 1.38
N THR A 37 8.20 -2.19 0.60
CA THR A 37 8.52 -3.54 1.08
C THR A 37 9.19 -4.32 -0.04
N ASN A 38 9.72 -5.50 0.27
CA ASN A 38 10.20 -6.46 -0.73
C ASN A 38 9.02 -7.26 -1.32
N GLU A 39 9.17 -7.72 -2.57
CA GLU A 39 8.15 -8.54 -3.26
C GLU A 39 7.75 -9.79 -2.46
N GLU A 40 8.71 -10.44 -1.78
CA GLU A 40 8.46 -11.61 -0.93
C GLU A 40 7.49 -11.33 0.23
N ASN A 41 7.51 -10.09 0.74
CA ASN A 41 6.70 -9.68 1.88
C ASN A 41 5.46 -8.87 1.45
N LEU A 42 5.24 -8.68 0.15
CA LEU A 42 4.23 -7.76 -0.36
C LEU A 42 2.82 -8.08 0.14
N GLU A 43 2.44 -9.35 0.06
CA GLU A 43 1.11 -9.81 0.47
C GLU A 43 0.90 -9.70 1.99
N GLU A 44 1.88 -10.16 2.79
CA GLU A 44 1.81 -10.08 4.27
C GLU A 44 1.73 -8.63 4.74
N VAL A 45 2.59 -7.75 4.18
CA VAL A 45 2.62 -6.33 4.52
C VAL A 45 1.33 -5.63 4.12
N ALA A 46 0.85 -5.85 2.89
CA ALA A 46 -0.40 -5.23 2.44
C ALA A 46 -1.58 -5.65 3.32
N ALA A 47 -1.67 -6.94 3.67
CA ALA A 47 -2.71 -7.45 4.57
C ALA A 47 -2.60 -6.83 5.97
N ALA A 48 -1.39 -6.69 6.51
CA ALA A 48 -1.16 -6.05 7.81
C ALA A 48 -1.57 -4.56 7.80
N ILE A 49 -1.16 -3.82 6.77
CA ILE A 49 -1.51 -2.40 6.60
C ILE A 49 -3.03 -2.23 6.51
N VAL A 50 -3.70 -3.09 5.74
CA VAL A 50 -5.17 -3.03 5.62
C VAL A 50 -5.84 -3.36 6.95
N ALA A 51 -5.36 -4.38 7.66
CA ALA A 51 -5.91 -4.74 8.96
C ALA A 51 -5.74 -3.63 10.00
N GLU A 52 -4.60 -2.93 9.98
CA GLU A 52 -4.23 -1.91 10.97
C GLU A 52 -4.84 -0.53 10.66
N HIS A 53 -4.72 -0.07 9.41
CA HIS A 53 -5.11 1.30 9.02
C HIS A 53 -6.47 1.39 8.32
N LEU A 54 -6.95 0.28 7.76
CA LEU A 54 -8.20 0.23 6.99
C LEU A 54 -9.16 -0.85 7.54
N PRO A 55 -9.41 -0.88 8.87
CA PRO A 55 -10.24 -1.90 9.48
C PRO A 55 -11.65 -1.89 8.86
N GLY A 56 -12.13 -3.07 8.47
CA GLY A 56 -13.43 -3.22 7.78
C GLY A 56 -13.34 -3.30 6.25
N SER A 57 -12.14 -3.15 5.68
CA SER A 57 -11.92 -3.26 4.25
C SER A 57 -12.00 -4.73 3.77
N LYS A 58 -13.05 -5.09 3.04
CA LYS A 58 -13.25 -6.42 2.43
C LYS A 58 -12.62 -6.55 1.04
N HIS A 59 -12.50 -5.44 0.32
CA HIS A 59 -11.96 -5.41 -1.03
C HIS A 59 -10.84 -4.36 -1.11
N TRP A 60 -9.63 -4.84 -1.36
CA TRP A 60 -8.45 -4.04 -1.56
C TRP A 60 -7.58 -4.65 -2.66
N THR A 61 -6.80 -3.80 -3.32
CA THR A 61 -5.85 -4.21 -4.35
C THR A 61 -4.52 -3.52 -4.10
N VAL A 62 -3.43 -4.20 -4.50
CA VAL A 62 -2.07 -3.67 -4.43
C VAL A 62 -1.61 -3.31 -5.83
N ILE A 63 -1.10 -2.10 -5.98
CA ILE A 63 -0.63 -1.53 -7.23
C ILE A 63 0.87 -1.26 -7.05
N PRO A 64 1.75 -1.99 -7.77
CA PRO A 64 3.17 -1.68 -7.76
C PRO A 64 3.43 -0.40 -8.58
N HIS A 65 4.16 0.54 -7.99
CA HIS A 65 4.63 1.76 -8.64
C HIS A 65 6.15 1.71 -8.73
N ARG A 66 6.66 1.51 -9.94
CA ARG A 66 8.08 1.59 -10.26
C ARG A 66 8.29 2.84 -11.10
N LYS A 67 9.20 3.73 -10.69
CA LYS A 67 9.70 4.81 -11.54
C LYS A 67 10.70 4.22 -12.55
N ASP A 68 10.19 3.40 -13.46
CA ASP A 68 10.90 3.12 -14.70
C ASP A 68 10.74 4.37 -15.59
N SER A 69 11.87 4.91 -16.06
CA SER A 69 12.03 6.27 -16.62
C SER A 69 11.14 6.62 -17.81
#